data_AF-A3TJ56-F1
#
_entry.id   AF-A3TJ56-F1
#
_cell.length_a   1.000
_cell.length_b   1.000
_cell.length_c   1.000
_cell.angle_alpha   90.00
_cell.angle_beta   90.00
_cell.angle_gamma   90.00
#
_symmetry.space_group_name_H-M   'P 1'
#
loop_
_entity.id
_entity.type
_entity.pdbx_description
1 polymer ?
#
loop_
_entity_poly.entity_id
_entity_poly.type
_entity_poly.pdbx_seq_one_letter_code
_entity_poly.pdbx_strand_id
1 'polypeptide(L)'
;MTSPHLVPGCYPCDREAAADLPPGEDIVNTDHWRVAHAFNSTLPGWLVLVPRRHMTSFTALTAEAAGELGGLIHRLSGALESVTGCSKTYLMQFSEAEGFSHLHLHLVPRMPEQPQDAKGPKVFTYLVDDEAQWLPETQRDEMALKLRAVLA
;
A
#
# COMPACT_ATOMS: atom_id res chain seq x y z
N MET A 1 -20.82 2.99 14.29
CA MET A 1 -20.95 1.59 14.77
C MET A 1 -19.63 0.92 14.46
N THR A 2 -18.88 0.49 15.48
CA THR A 2 -17.58 -0.16 15.28
C THR A 2 -17.81 -1.49 14.57
N SER A 3 -17.27 -1.64 13.35
CA SER A 3 -17.30 -2.90 12.63
C SER A 3 -16.61 -3.98 13.49
N PRO A 4 -17.22 -5.16 13.71
CA PRO A 4 -16.72 -6.18 14.64
C PRO A 4 -15.38 -6.82 14.23
N HIS A 5 -14.75 -6.30 13.18
CA HIS A 5 -13.50 -6.81 12.60
C HIS A 5 -12.38 -5.76 12.61
N LEU A 6 -12.55 -4.63 13.29
CA LEU A 6 -11.55 -3.56 13.39
C LEU A 6 -11.06 -3.43 14.83
N VAL A 7 -9.78 -3.13 14.99
CA VAL A 7 -9.12 -2.95 16.30
C VAL A 7 -8.71 -1.48 16.45
N PRO A 8 -9.25 -0.73 17.42
CA PRO A 8 -8.84 0.66 17.66
C PRO A 8 -7.35 0.79 17.97
N GLY A 9 -6.71 1.83 17.44
CA GLY A 9 -5.27 2.08 17.63
C GLY A 9 -4.37 1.26 16.69
N CYS A 10 -4.96 0.43 15.85
CA CYS A 10 -4.27 -0.17 14.71
C CYS A 10 -4.45 0.76 13.51
N TYR A 11 -3.35 1.32 13.00
CA TYR A 11 -3.43 2.37 11.98
C TYR A 11 -4.30 2.00 10.77
N PRO A 12 -4.13 0.82 10.12
CA PRO A 12 -4.97 0.48 8.99
C PRO A 12 -6.44 0.26 9.34
N CYS A 13 -6.76 -0.16 10.57
CA CYS A 13 -8.14 -0.26 11.05
C CYS A 13 -8.77 1.11 11.30
N ASP A 14 -8.00 2.05 11.85
CA ASP A 14 -8.47 3.42 12.07
C ASP A 14 -8.72 4.14 10.74
N ARG A 15 -7.90 3.86 9.71
CA ARG A 15 -8.17 4.31 8.33
C ARG A 15 -9.42 3.68 7.74
N GLU A 16 -9.61 2.36 7.87
CA GLU A 16 -10.82 1.67 7.37
C GLU A 16 -12.11 2.17 8.05
N ALA A 17 -12.03 2.60 9.31
CA ALA A 17 -13.17 3.15 10.05
C ALA A 17 -13.49 4.62 9.72
N ALA A 18 -12.61 5.32 9.00
CA ALA A 18 -12.79 6.73 8.67
C ALA A 18 -13.95 6.90 7.67
N ALA A 19 -14.74 7.97 7.84
CA ALA A 19 -15.85 8.27 6.94
C ALA A 19 -15.37 8.71 5.56
N ASP A 20 -14.29 9.48 5.53
CA ASP A 20 -13.66 10.00 4.32
C ASP A 20 -12.15 9.79 4.41
N LEU A 21 -11.54 9.37 3.31
CA LEU A 21 -10.11 9.18 3.17
C LEU A 21 -9.58 10.06 2.01
N PRO A 22 -8.38 10.66 2.15
CA PRO A 22 -7.75 11.31 1.03
C PRO A 22 -7.43 10.28 -0.08
N PRO A 23 -7.30 10.71 -1.35
CA PRO A 23 -6.99 9.80 -2.46
C PRO A 23 -5.80 8.87 -2.19
N GLY A 24 -4.74 9.38 -1.57
CA GLY A 24 -3.55 8.62 -1.19
C GLY A 24 -3.82 7.48 -0.22
N GLU A 25 -4.90 7.54 0.58
CA GLU A 25 -5.31 6.46 1.49
C GLU A 25 -6.35 5.51 0.86
N ASP A 26 -6.82 5.78 -0.35
CA ASP A 26 -8.01 5.13 -0.91
C ASP A 26 -7.89 4.80 -2.40
N ILE A 27 -6.70 4.42 -2.88
CA ILE A 27 -6.40 4.30 -4.31
C ILE A 27 -7.35 3.33 -5.01
N VAL A 28 -7.53 2.13 -4.46
CA VAL A 28 -8.43 1.08 -4.96
C VAL A 28 -9.08 0.39 -3.77
N ASN A 29 -10.37 0.10 -3.90
CA ASN A 29 -11.08 -0.82 -3.02
C ASN A 29 -11.62 -2.01 -3.81
N THR A 30 -11.56 -3.16 -3.17
CA THR A 30 -12.23 -4.39 -3.57
C THR A 30 -13.12 -4.84 -2.41
N ASP A 31 -13.74 -6.01 -2.54
CA ASP A 31 -14.53 -6.58 -1.46
C ASP A 31 -13.66 -6.88 -0.22
N HIS A 32 -12.38 -7.27 -0.42
CA HIS A 32 -11.52 -7.71 0.69
C HIS A 32 -10.29 -6.83 0.95
N TRP A 33 -9.87 -6.00 -0.01
CA TRP A 33 -8.63 -5.21 0.06
C TRP A 33 -8.87 -3.72 -0.18
N ARG A 34 -8.17 -2.89 0.60
CA ARG A 34 -7.93 -1.46 0.34
C ARG A 34 -6.47 -1.26 -0.06
N VAL A 35 -6.23 -0.33 -0.97
CA VAL A 35 -4.89 0.04 -1.44
C VAL A 35 -4.63 1.50 -1.11
N ALA A 36 -3.52 1.78 -0.44
CA ALA A 36 -3.07 3.12 -0.11
C ALA A 36 -1.62 3.35 -0.57
N HIS A 37 -1.17 4.59 -0.55
CA HIS A 37 0.23 4.98 -0.68
C HIS A 37 0.87 4.98 0.71
N ALA A 38 2.08 4.46 0.84
CA ALA A 38 2.84 4.56 2.09
C ALA A 38 3.05 6.02 2.47
N PHE A 39 2.57 6.44 3.64
CA PHE A 39 2.62 7.84 4.08
C PHE A 39 4.03 8.30 4.47
N ASN A 40 4.85 7.39 4.99
CA ASN A 40 6.23 7.63 5.44
C ASN A 40 7.28 7.33 4.37
N SER A 41 6.88 7.32 3.09
CA SER A 41 7.80 7.05 2.00
C SER A 41 8.32 8.32 1.34
N THR A 42 9.58 8.27 0.90
CA THR A 42 10.20 9.25 0.01
C THR A 42 10.12 8.83 -1.47
N LEU A 43 9.57 7.64 -1.77
CA LEU A 43 9.47 7.08 -3.12
C LEU A 43 8.02 7.14 -3.65
N PRO A 44 7.76 7.90 -4.74
CA PRO A 44 6.43 7.95 -5.33
C PRO A 44 5.99 6.59 -5.89
N GLY A 45 4.74 6.22 -5.62
CA GLY A 45 4.15 4.96 -6.07
C GLY A 45 4.41 3.78 -5.12
N TRP A 46 4.98 4.00 -3.93
CA TRP A 46 5.05 2.95 -2.91
C TRP A 46 3.64 2.64 -2.40
N LEU A 47 3.07 1.52 -2.83
CA LEU A 47 1.73 1.11 -2.44
C LEU A 47 1.76 0.14 -1.25
N VAL A 48 0.71 0.21 -0.43
CA VAL A 48 0.40 -0.76 0.63
C VAL A 48 -0.98 -1.35 0.38
N LEU A 49 -1.03 -2.67 0.27
CA LEU A 49 -2.28 -3.44 0.14
C LEU A 49 -2.64 -3.96 1.52
N VAL A 50 -3.84 -3.63 1.99
CA VAL A 50 -4.31 -3.93 3.34
C VAL A 50 -5.65 -4.66 3.24
N PRO A 51 -5.82 -5.82 3.91
CA PRO A 51 -7.14 -6.39 4.09
C PRO A 51 -8.06 -5.40 4.80
N ARG A 52 -9.34 -5.37 4.42
CA ARG A 52 -10.32 -4.48 5.05
C ARG A 52 -10.74 -4.94 6.45
N ARG A 53 -10.38 -6.16 6.84
CA ARG A 53 -10.62 -6.75 8.16
C ARG A 53 -9.30 -6.92 8.88
N HIS A 54 -9.27 -6.64 10.18
CA HIS A 54 -8.08 -6.86 11.00
C HIS A 54 -7.68 -8.34 10.99
N MET A 55 -6.47 -8.59 10.52
CA MET A 55 -5.80 -9.88 10.57
C MET A 55 -4.29 -9.66 10.55
N THR A 56 -3.52 -10.61 11.05
CA THR A 56 -2.06 -10.47 11.20
C THR A 56 -1.27 -11.49 10.36
N SER A 57 -1.95 -12.39 9.66
CA SER A 57 -1.33 -13.49 8.89
C SER A 57 -2.19 -13.86 7.67
N PHE A 58 -1.53 -14.30 6.59
CA PHE A 58 -2.20 -14.84 5.40
C PHE A 58 -3.11 -16.03 5.70
N THR A 59 -2.79 -16.82 6.73
CA THR A 59 -3.61 -18.00 7.10
C THR A 59 -4.97 -17.61 7.68
N ALA A 60 -5.18 -16.34 8.02
CA ALA A 60 -6.45 -15.81 8.48
C ALA A 60 -7.32 -15.23 7.34
N LEU A 61 -6.79 -15.15 6.11
CA LEU A 61 -7.57 -14.77 4.94
C LEU A 61 -8.60 -15.85 4.63
N THR A 62 -9.76 -15.41 4.14
CA THR A 62 -10.69 -16.33 3.48
C THR A 62 -10.13 -16.74 2.11
N ALA A 63 -10.67 -17.81 1.53
CA ALA A 63 -10.25 -18.26 0.21
C ALA A 63 -10.50 -17.19 -0.87
N GLU A 64 -11.59 -16.43 -0.74
CA GLU A 64 -11.97 -15.34 -1.63
C GLU A 64 -10.97 -14.18 -1.53
N ALA A 65 -10.67 -13.72 -0.31
CA ALA A 65 -9.69 -12.66 -0.08
C ALA A 65 -8.29 -13.04 -0.60
N ALA A 66 -7.87 -14.28 -0.39
CA ALA A 66 -6.61 -14.80 -0.92
C ALA A 66 -6.63 -14.89 -2.46
N GLY A 67 -7.75 -15.31 -3.05
CA GLY A 67 -7.93 -15.40 -4.51
C GLY A 67 -7.89 -14.06 -5.23
N GLU A 68 -8.44 -13.00 -4.62
CA GLU A 68 -8.43 -11.65 -5.20
C GLU A 68 -7.02 -11.05 -5.33
N LEU A 69 -6.14 -11.40 -4.39
CA LEU A 69 -4.86 -10.71 -4.21
C LEU A 69 -3.96 -10.79 -5.46
N GLY A 70 -3.90 -11.95 -6.12
CA GLY A 70 -3.05 -12.12 -7.30
C GLY A 70 -3.46 -11.20 -8.47
N GLY A 71 -4.77 -11.11 -8.74
CA GLY A 71 -5.31 -10.22 -9.76
C GLY A 71 -5.16 -8.74 -9.40
N LEU A 72 -5.30 -8.41 -8.11
CA LEU A 72 -5.08 -7.05 -7.62
C LEU A 72 -3.61 -6.62 -7.81
N ILE A 73 -2.65 -7.46 -7.41
CA ILE A 73 -1.21 -7.20 -7.59
C ILE A 73 -0.90 -7.01 -9.08
N HIS A 74 -1.38 -7.90 -9.96
CA HIS A 74 -1.11 -7.80 -11.39
C HIS A 74 -1.58 -6.46 -11.99
N ARG A 75 -2.81 -6.05 -11.70
CA ARG A 75 -3.37 -4.77 -12.20
C ARG A 75 -2.60 -3.56 -11.66
N LEU A 76 -2.31 -3.55 -10.36
CA LEU A 76 -1.57 -2.45 -9.72
C LEU A 76 -0.13 -2.36 -10.26
N SER A 77 0.54 -3.50 -10.49
CA SER A 77 1.87 -3.53 -11.09
C SER A 77 1.85 -2.91 -12.50
N GLY A 78 0.88 -3.28 -13.34
CA GLY A 78 0.73 -2.68 -14.67
C GLY A 78 0.44 -1.18 -14.62
N ALA A 79 -0.39 -0.73 -13.68
CA ALA A 79 -0.66 0.69 -13.48
C ALA A 79 0.59 1.44 -13.00
N LEU A 80 1.38 0.88 -12.08
CA LEU A 80 2.64 1.45 -11.63
C LEU A 80 3.65 1.53 -12.78
N GLU A 81 3.79 0.49 -13.60
CA GLU A 81 4.62 0.52 -14.81
C GLU A 81 4.19 1.65 -15.75
N SER A 82 2.89 1.79 -16.02
CA SER A 82 2.37 2.85 -16.90
C SER A 82 2.57 4.26 -16.34
N VAL A 83 2.36 4.48 -15.04
CA VAL A 83 2.39 5.82 -14.43
C VAL A 83 3.82 6.26 -14.10
N THR A 84 4.69 5.33 -13.71
CA THR A 84 6.03 5.64 -13.21
C THR A 84 7.16 5.27 -14.18
N GLY A 85 6.89 4.42 -15.18
CA GLY A 85 7.92 3.84 -16.03
C GLY A 85 8.83 2.84 -15.31
N CYS A 86 8.40 2.32 -14.15
CA CYS A 86 9.17 1.30 -13.43
C CYS A 86 9.36 0.04 -14.27
N SER A 87 10.45 -0.67 -14.01
CA SER A 87 10.84 -1.88 -14.76
C SER A 87 10.22 -3.17 -14.22
N LYS A 88 9.71 -3.13 -12.99
CA LYS A 88 8.98 -4.19 -12.28
C LYS A 88 8.51 -3.64 -10.94
N THR A 89 7.72 -4.43 -10.22
CA THR A 89 7.38 -4.19 -8.82
C THR A 89 8.01 -5.21 -7.88
N TYR A 90 8.41 -4.78 -6.69
CA TYR A 90 8.70 -5.68 -5.57
C TYR A 90 7.43 -5.91 -4.76
N LEU A 91 7.29 -7.12 -4.19
CA LEU A 91 6.23 -7.48 -3.26
C LEU A 91 6.86 -8.01 -1.97
N MET A 92 6.54 -7.40 -0.83
CA MET A 92 7.06 -7.83 0.47
C MET A 92 6.00 -7.72 1.56
N GLN A 93 6.07 -8.58 2.57
CA GLN A 93 5.22 -8.54 3.76
C GLN A 93 6.09 -8.79 4.99
N PHE A 94 5.92 -7.93 6.00
CA PHE A 94 6.56 -8.06 7.31
C PHE A 94 5.50 -7.87 8.39
N SER A 95 4.85 -6.70 8.41
CA SER A 95 3.72 -6.39 9.29
C SER A 95 4.00 -6.61 10.78
N GLU A 96 5.17 -6.16 11.26
CA GLU A 96 5.61 -6.36 12.65
C GLU A 96 5.79 -5.06 13.43
N ALA A 97 5.76 -3.90 12.78
CA ALA A 97 5.92 -2.61 13.46
C ALA A 97 4.76 -2.33 14.42
N GLU A 98 5.07 -1.71 15.57
CA GLU A 98 4.07 -1.35 16.58
C GLU A 98 2.98 -0.45 15.98
N GLY A 99 1.70 -0.78 16.21
CA GLY A 99 0.56 -0.10 15.58
C GLY A 99 0.25 -0.53 14.13
N PHE A 100 1.14 -1.32 13.51
CA PHE A 100 1.04 -1.79 12.11
C PHE A 100 1.10 -3.32 11.99
N SER A 101 0.78 -4.06 13.06
CA SER A 101 0.74 -5.53 13.06
C SER A 101 -0.38 -6.14 12.20
N HIS A 102 -1.32 -5.30 11.74
CA HIS A 102 -2.27 -5.68 10.70
C HIS A 102 -1.51 -6.03 9.42
N LEU A 103 -1.78 -7.23 8.89
CA LEU A 103 -1.33 -7.71 7.60
C LEU A 103 -1.39 -6.60 6.55
N HIS A 104 -0.24 -6.29 5.96
CA HIS A 104 -0.16 -5.37 4.84
C HIS A 104 1.00 -5.81 3.96
N LEU A 105 0.81 -5.67 2.65
CA LEU A 105 1.84 -5.98 1.67
C LEU A 105 2.33 -4.69 1.05
N HIS A 106 3.65 -4.53 0.95
CA HIS A 106 4.25 -3.46 0.17
C HIS A 106 4.32 -3.91 -1.29
N LEU A 107 3.79 -3.08 -2.20
CA LEU A 107 3.99 -3.21 -3.64
C LEU A 107 4.74 -1.98 -4.13
N VAL A 108 6.02 -2.18 -4.49
CA VAL A 108 6.97 -1.06 -4.64
C VAL A 108 7.52 -1.00 -6.07
N PRO A 109 7.40 0.14 -6.78
CA PRO A 109 7.93 0.27 -8.12
C PRO A 109 9.47 0.29 -8.10
N ARG A 110 10.09 -0.53 -8.96
CA ARG A 110 11.54 -0.57 -9.15
C ARG A 110 11.91 0.20 -10.42
N MET A 111 12.54 1.37 -10.28
CA MET A 111 12.91 2.21 -11.42
C MET A 111 14.10 1.63 -12.20
N PRO A 112 14.19 1.83 -13.54
CA PRO A 112 15.30 1.35 -14.37
C PRO A 112 16.68 1.68 -13.79
N GLU A 113 16.90 2.95 -13.45
CA GLU A 113 18.15 3.51 -12.91
C GLU A 113 18.18 3.62 -11.37
N GLN A 114 17.42 2.76 -10.68
CA GLN A 114 17.41 2.78 -9.21
C GLN A 114 18.82 2.55 -8.64
N PRO A 115 19.27 3.31 -7.63
CA PRO A 115 20.57 3.13 -6.98
C PRO A 115 20.78 1.70 -6.45
N GLN A 116 22.01 1.20 -6.49
CA GLN A 116 22.33 -0.18 -6.07
C GLN A 116 22.09 -0.41 -4.57
N ASP A 117 22.34 0.62 -3.76
CA ASP A 117 22.05 0.66 -2.32
C ASP A 117 20.57 0.85 -2.01
N ALA A 118 19.70 0.97 -3.01
CA ALA A 118 18.24 1.05 -2.88
C ALA A 118 17.50 -0.08 -3.63
N LYS A 119 18.18 -1.19 -3.97
CA LYS A 119 17.60 -2.37 -4.63
C LYS A 119 17.34 -3.54 -3.69
N GLY A 120 16.41 -4.42 -4.08
CA GLY A 120 16.03 -5.59 -3.29
C GLY A 120 15.53 -5.18 -1.91
N PRO A 121 15.92 -5.88 -0.83
CA PRO A 121 15.55 -5.51 0.54
C PRO A 121 15.96 -4.08 0.93
N LYS A 122 16.99 -3.50 0.30
CA LYS A 122 17.43 -2.14 0.61
C LYS A 122 16.48 -1.05 0.11
N VAL A 123 15.44 -1.39 -0.65
CA VAL A 123 14.40 -0.43 -1.07
C VAL A 123 13.76 0.28 0.13
N PHE A 124 13.74 -0.35 1.31
CA PHE A 124 13.29 0.25 2.57
C PHE A 124 14.08 1.47 3.02
N THR A 125 15.22 1.79 2.41
CA THR A 125 15.86 3.11 2.61
C THR A 125 14.96 4.28 2.22
N TYR A 126 13.91 4.06 1.42
CA TYR A 126 12.90 5.07 1.11
C TYR A 126 11.72 5.11 2.09
N LEU A 127 11.68 4.26 3.13
CA LEU A 127 10.79 4.47 4.27
C LEU A 127 11.62 5.08 5.40
N VAL A 128 11.21 6.26 5.86
CA VAL A 128 12.00 7.06 6.80
C VAL A 128 11.13 7.52 7.96
N ASP A 129 11.72 7.61 9.15
CA ASP A 129 11.01 8.08 10.35
C ASP A 129 10.89 9.61 10.39
N ASP A 130 11.75 10.33 9.68
CA ASP A 130 11.73 11.79 9.64
C ASP A 130 10.58 12.30 8.76
N GLU A 131 9.53 12.80 9.40
CA GLU A 131 8.33 13.33 8.73
C GLU A 131 8.64 14.46 7.75
N ALA A 132 9.71 15.24 7.98
CA ALA A 132 10.10 16.32 7.08
C ALA A 132 10.57 15.83 5.71
N GLN A 133 10.93 14.55 5.60
CA GLN A 133 11.37 13.92 4.35
C GLN A 133 10.24 13.21 3.61
N TRP A 134 9.09 12.99 4.25
CA TRP A 134 7.98 12.27 3.65
C TRP A 134 7.47 12.98 2.39
N LEU A 135 6.99 12.18 1.44
CA LEU A 135 6.29 12.75 0.30
C LEU A 135 5.08 13.56 0.79
N PRO A 136 4.93 14.82 0.32
CA PRO A 136 3.77 15.63 0.65
C PRO A 136 2.47 14.89 0.31
N GLU A 137 1.44 15.08 1.14
CA GLU A 137 0.12 14.48 0.91
C GLU A 137 -0.40 14.75 -0.51
N THR A 138 -0.22 15.97 -1.00
CA THR A 138 -0.61 16.36 -2.36
C THR A 138 0.05 15.51 -3.44
N GLN A 139 1.32 15.12 -3.27
CA GLN A 139 2.00 14.24 -4.22
C GLN A 139 1.51 12.80 -4.14
N ARG A 140 1.20 12.33 -2.92
CA ARG A 140 0.59 11.00 -2.71
C ARG A 140 -0.80 10.93 -3.35
N ASP A 141 -1.58 11.98 -3.20
CA ASP A 141 -2.91 12.12 -3.80
C ASP A 141 -2.86 12.21 -5.32
N GLU A 142 -1.96 13.00 -5.88
CA GLU A 142 -1.74 13.06 -7.34
C GLU A 142 -1.36 11.70 -7.92
N MET A 143 -0.48 10.96 -7.24
CA MET A 143 -0.12 9.60 -7.63
C MET A 143 -1.33 8.67 -7.59
N ALA A 144 -2.13 8.72 -6.52
CA ALA A 144 -3.35 7.95 -6.38
C ALA A 144 -4.35 8.22 -7.52
N LEU A 145 -4.56 9.49 -7.87
CA LEU A 145 -5.46 9.88 -8.95
C LEU A 145 -4.96 9.42 -10.32
N LYS A 146 -3.65 9.48 -10.58
CA LYS A 146 -3.05 8.94 -11.81
C LYS A 146 -3.24 7.42 -11.92
N LEU A 147 -3.02 6.69 -10.83
CA LEU A 147 -3.22 5.25 -10.79
C LEU A 147 -4.69 4.89 -11.02
N ARG A 148 -5.63 5.57 -10.35
CA ARG A 148 -7.07 5.39 -10.56
C ARG A 148 -7.47 5.59 -12.03
N ALA A 149 -6.92 6.61 -12.69
CA ALA A 149 -7.22 6.89 -14.09
C ALA A 149 -6.77 5.78 -15.06
N VAL A 150 -5.67 5.07 -14.74
CA VAL A 150 -5.18 3.94 -15.55
C VAL A 150 -5.94 2.64 -15.25
N LEU A 151 -6.52 2.53 -14.05
CA LEU A 151 -7.23 1.33 -13.59
C LEU A 151 -8.73 1.32 -13.93
N ALA A 152 -9.27 2.44 -14.42
CA ALA A 152 -10.67 2.60 -14.86
C ALA A 152 -10.89 1.96 -16.24
#